data_AF-A0A7J7IQ64-F1
#
_entry.id   AF-A0A7J7IQ64-F1
#
_cell.length_a   1.000
_cell.length_b   1.000
_cell.length_c   1.000
_cell.angle_alpha   90.00
_cell.angle_beta   90.00
_cell.angle_gamma   90.00
#
_symmetry.space_group_name_H-M   'P 1'
#
loop_
_entity.id
_entity.type
_entity.pdbx_description
1 polymer ?
#
loop_
_entity_poly.entity_id
_entity_poly.type
_entity_poly.pdbx_seq_one_letter_code
_entity_poly.pdbx_strand_id
1 'polypeptide(L)'
;MSSIWGRWVSMVTAPAEERSPRATSMSSCLPASGAPSFIQPIQEAFITLQNVLMRFFSNFFARNDGLRITDLHQGVVWGTFTKNTMRHELLMNRYDYDSDYGTVLNRFLMQAACGLPLTVYGTGGQTRAFIHINDTCKCIALALANPPNRGDRVKIYNQVAETHRVRDLAALVARKTGARVHRVPNPRNEAAENELDVSNQNFRSLGWDPVTLEESLLEEVVGVAEKYRHRIRRDKIMPSSFWNRERAEACRANESTEEPSAEHNTVTSNLEWREQMLRQLANGDDKKLERIRTALRDEP
;
A
#
# COMPACT_ATOMS: atom_id res chain seq x y z
N MET A 1 -12.37 -7.87 -25.93
CA MET A 1 -11.55 -8.17 -24.74
C MET A 1 -10.74 -6.93 -24.42
N SER A 2 -11.27 -6.15 -23.49
CA SER A 2 -10.99 -4.74 -23.27
C SER A 2 -10.78 -4.52 -21.78
N SER A 3 -9.53 -4.38 -21.35
CA SER A 3 -9.10 -3.73 -20.09
C SER A 3 -7.60 -3.95 -19.85
N ILE A 4 -6.74 -3.30 -20.65
CA ILE A 4 -5.34 -3.05 -20.28
C ILE A 4 -5.05 -1.60 -20.69
N TRP A 5 -5.38 -0.64 -19.83
CA TRP A 5 -4.83 0.71 -19.88
C TRP A 5 -4.83 1.33 -18.48
N GLY A 6 -3.63 1.67 -18.02
CA GLY A 6 -3.35 2.45 -16.81
C GLY A 6 -1.99 3.13 -17.00
N ARG A 7 -1.86 3.90 -18.08
CA ARG A 7 -0.70 4.73 -18.42
C ARG A 7 -0.68 5.92 -17.45
N TRP A 8 0.37 6.04 -16.64
CA TRP A 8 0.75 7.28 -15.99
C TRP A 8 2.12 7.72 -16.54
N VAL A 9 2.12 8.46 -17.65
CA VAL A 9 3.14 9.44 -18.00
C VAL A 9 2.41 10.52 -18.80
N SER A 10 2.21 11.70 -18.21
CA SER A 10 1.77 12.89 -18.90
C SER A 10 3.00 13.78 -19.14
N MET A 11 3.60 13.66 -20.31
CA MET A 11 4.40 14.74 -20.92
C MET A 11 3.45 15.55 -21.79
N VAL A 12 3.35 16.85 -21.55
CA VAL A 12 2.55 17.79 -22.35
C VAL A 12 3.44 18.32 -23.49
N THR A 13 3.17 17.89 -24.72
CA THR A 13 3.44 18.66 -25.95
C THR A 13 2.35 18.36 -26.99
N ALA A 14 1.87 19.42 -27.65
CA ALA A 14 0.76 19.45 -28.61
C ALA A 14 1.18 18.96 -30.04
N PRO A 15 0.24 18.74 -30.99
CA PRO A 15 0.27 17.59 -31.91
C PRO A 15 0.86 17.88 -33.30
N ALA A 16 1.28 16.81 -33.97
CA ALA A 16 1.41 16.75 -35.43
C ALA A 16 0.81 15.42 -35.94
N GLU A 17 -0.03 15.52 -36.98
CA GLU A 17 -0.72 14.44 -37.68
C GLU A 17 0.25 13.54 -38.47
N GLU A 18 -0.02 12.23 -38.55
CA GLU A 18 -0.33 11.51 -39.81
C GLU A 18 -0.38 9.97 -39.66
N ARG A 19 -1.52 9.41 -40.13
CA ARG A 19 -1.77 8.18 -40.91
C ARG A 19 -1.10 6.83 -40.57
N SER A 20 -1.96 5.83 -40.33
CA SER A 20 -1.65 4.39 -40.27
C SER A 20 -1.31 3.76 -41.62
N PRO A 21 -0.68 2.58 -41.62
CA PRO A 21 -1.36 1.43 -42.23
C PRO A 21 -1.31 0.13 -41.38
N ARG A 22 -2.28 -0.72 -41.69
CA ARG A 22 -2.67 -2.00 -41.08
C ARG A 22 -1.51 -3.01 -40.95
N ALA A 23 -1.46 -3.72 -39.82
CA ALA A 23 -0.65 -4.93 -39.65
C ALA A 23 -1.55 -6.15 -39.42
N THR A 24 -1.34 -7.12 -40.30
CA THR A 24 -2.00 -8.41 -40.46
C THR A 24 -1.76 -9.35 -39.27
N SER A 25 -2.73 -10.20 -38.96
CA SER A 25 -2.72 -11.17 -37.87
C SER A 25 -1.63 -12.25 -38.01
N MET A 26 -0.78 -12.41 -36.99
CA MET A 26 -0.03 -13.64 -36.73
C MET A 26 -0.55 -14.27 -35.44
N SER A 27 -1.63 -15.04 -35.58
CA SER A 27 -2.18 -15.90 -34.53
C SER A 27 -1.87 -17.36 -34.89
N SER A 28 -0.63 -17.82 -34.68
CA SER A 28 -0.31 -19.25 -34.77
C SER A 28 1.12 -19.58 -34.32
N CYS A 29 1.51 -19.26 -33.08
CA CYS A 29 2.72 -19.83 -32.45
C CYS A 29 2.63 -19.68 -30.92
N LEU A 30 1.75 -20.44 -30.27
CA LEU A 30 1.85 -20.69 -28.82
C LEU A 30 1.74 -22.20 -28.60
N PRO A 31 2.74 -22.87 -27.99
CA PRO A 31 2.63 -24.27 -27.61
C PRO A 31 1.63 -24.43 -26.46
N ALA A 32 0.82 -25.49 -26.55
CA ALA A 32 -0.07 -25.93 -25.50
C ALA A 32 0.69 -26.50 -24.29
N SER A 33 0.15 -26.22 -23.10
CA SER A 33 0.21 -26.98 -21.83
C SER A 33 1.55 -27.59 -21.40
N GLY A 34 2.10 -27.08 -20.28
CA GLY A 34 2.96 -27.89 -19.39
C GLY A 34 4.35 -27.36 -19.04
N ALA A 35 4.77 -26.20 -19.55
CA ALA A 35 6.04 -25.62 -19.11
C ALA A 35 5.86 -24.90 -17.75
N PRO A 36 6.72 -25.14 -16.74
CA PRO A 36 6.75 -24.27 -15.57
C PRO A 36 7.06 -22.87 -16.07
N SER A 37 6.18 -21.90 -15.77
CA SER A 37 6.39 -20.50 -16.06
C SER A 37 7.77 -20.10 -15.56
N PHE A 38 8.73 -19.92 -16.48
CA PHE A 38 10.14 -19.70 -16.17
C PHE A 38 10.38 -18.41 -15.38
N ILE A 39 9.38 -17.53 -15.36
CA ILE A 39 9.35 -16.28 -14.62
C ILE A 39 8.12 -16.37 -13.71
N GLN A 40 8.32 -16.77 -12.45
CA GLN A 40 7.35 -16.39 -11.42
C GLN A 40 7.28 -14.86 -11.38
N PRO A 41 6.12 -14.24 -11.07
CA PRO A 41 6.03 -12.79 -11.04
C PRO A 41 6.95 -12.22 -9.95
N ILE A 42 8.19 -11.91 -10.31
CA ILE A 42 9.16 -11.14 -9.52
C ILE A 42 8.74 -9.66 -9.60
N GLN A 43 7.51 -9.34 -9.19
CA GLN A 43 6.94 -8.02 -9.41
C GLN A 43 7.68 -6.96 -8.57
N GLU A 44 7.91 -7.20 -7.28
CA GLU A 44 8.45 -6.16 -6.40
C GLU A 44 9.95 -5.86 -6.56
N ALA A 45 10.79 -6.89 -6.71
CA ALA A 45 12.23 -6.66 -6.92
C ALA A 45 12.50 -6.01 -8.28
N PHE A 46 11.74 -6.37 -9.31
CA PHE A 46 11.84 -5.75 -10.62
C PHE A 46 11.36 -4.30 -10.62
N ILE A 47 10.25 -3.99 -9.91
CA ILE A 47 9.80 -2.61 -9.70
C ILE A 47 10.90 -1.75 -9.06
N THR A 48 11.57 -2.29 -8.04
CA THR A 48 12.67 -1.57 -7.37
C THR A 48 13.82 -1.30 -8.33
N LEU A 49 14.22 -2.30 -9.13
CA LEU A 49 15.25 -2.13 -10.17
C LEU A 49 14.85 -1.09 -11.22
N GLN A 50 13.60 -1.12 -11.68
CA GLN A 50 13.07 -0.15 -12.65
C GLN A 50 13.14 1.28 -12.09
N ASN A 51 12.78 1.47 -10.81
CA ASN A 51 12.90 2.77 -10.15
C ASN A 51 14.35 3.25 -10.10
N VAL A 52 15.31 2.36 -9.83
CA VAL A 52 16.73 2.70 -9.85
C VAL A 52 17.18 3.11 -11.26
N LEU A 53 16.78 2.38 -12.30
CA LEU A 53 17.10 2.73 -13.69
C LEU A 53 16.52 4.11 -14.08
N MET A 54 15.29 4.41 -13.66
CA MET A 54 14.67 5.72 -13.89
C MET A 54 15.45 6.88 -13.27
N ARG A 55 16.19 6.66 -12.19
CA ARG A 55 17.07 7.68 -11.58
C ARG A 55 18.25 8.02 -12.47
N PHE A 56 18.85 7.02 -13.11
CA PHE A 56 19.94 7.25 -14.06
C PHE A 56 19.46 8.03 -15.29
N PHE A 57 18.30 7.68 -15.85
CA PHE A 57 17.71 8.43 -16.96
C PHE A 57 17.37 9.86 -16.56
N SER A 58 16.76 10.06 -15.39
CA SER A 58 16.47 11.40 -14.87
C SER A 58 17.72 12.26 -14.75
N ASN A 59 18.80 11.72 -14.18
CA ASN A 59 20.05 12.46 -14.04
C ASN A 59 20.73 12.73 -15.39
N PHE A 60 20.62 11.81 -16.35
CA PHE A 60 21.12 12.02 -17.71
C PHE A 60 20.38 13.18 -18.38
N PHE A 61 19.04 13.15 -18.44
CA PHE A 61 18.25 14.18 -19.12
C PHE A 61 18.27 15.54 -18.40
N ALA A 62 18.36 15.57 -17.07
CA ALA A 62 18.58 16.81 -16.34
C ALA A 62 19.89 17.51 -16.76
N ARG A 63 20.97 16.72 -16.96
CA ARG A 63 22.28 17.25 -17.37
C ARG A 63 22.36 17.57 -18.86
N ASN A 64 21.85 16.68 -19.71
CA ASN A 64 21.99 16.80 -21.16
C ASN A 64 21.03 17.83 -21.75
N ASP A 65 19.77 17.79 -21.34
CA ASP A 65 18.70 18.61 -21.94
C ASP A 65 18.28 19.78 -21.05
N GLY A 66 18.81 19.85 -19.83
CA GLY A 66 18.44 20.85 -18.84
C GLY A 66 17.04 20.64 -18.27
N LEU A 67 16.52 19.41 -18.26
CA LEU A 67 15.20 19.13 -17.69
C LEU A 67 15.17 19.42 -16.19
N ARG A 68 14.07 20.04 -15.74
CA ARG A 68 13.81 20.31 -14.32
C ARG A 68 13.14 19.09 -13.71
N ILE A 69 13.88 18.31 -12.95
CA ILE A 69 13.40 17.02 -12.43
C ILE A 69 13.51 17.00 -10.91
N THR A 70 12.39 16.66 -10.27
CA THR A 70 12.30 16.35 -8.85
C THR A 70 11.96 14.88 -8.69
N ASP A 71 12.81 14.12 -8.00
CA ASP A 71 12.64 12.70 -7.71
C ASP A 71 12.15 12.53 -6.26
N LEU A 72 11.00 11.87 -6.09
CA LEU A 72 10.30 11.70 -4.82
C LEU A 72 10.44 10.26 -4.32
N HIS A 73 11.27 10.07 -3.30
CA HIS A 73 11.53 8.76 -2.70
C HIS A 73 10.49 8.53 -1.61
N GLN A 74 9.37 7.93 -2.01
CA GLN A 74 8.21 7.77 -1.15
C GLN A 74 8.28 6.52 -0.28
N GLY A 75 7.83 6.66 0.98
CA GLY A 75 7.55 5.54 1.86
C GLY A 75 6.28 4.76 1.46
N VAL A 76 5.95 3.76 2.27
CA VAL A 76 4.69 3.02 2.18
C VAL A 76 3.54 3.96 2.52
N VAL A 77 2.62 4.12 1.58
CA VAL A 77 1.43 4.94 1.78
C VAL A 77 0.39 4.18 2.59
N TRP A 78 -0.20 4.87 3.53
CA TRP A 78 -1.36 4.41 4.29
C TRP A 78 -2.45 5.49 4.32
N GLY A 79 -3.67 5.08 4.68
CA GLY A 79 -4.85 5.94 4.60
C GLY A 79 -5.60 5.75 3.28
N THR A 80 -6.91 5.94 3.33
CA THR A 80 -7.79 5.77 2.17
C THR A 80 -8.23 7.11 1.63
N PHE A 81 -8.52 8.07 2.51
CA PHE A 81 -9.19 9.28 2.13
C PHE A 81 -8.30 10.51 2.14
N THR A 82 -8.70 11.44 1.28
CA THR A 82 -8.29 12.84 1.31
C THR A 82 -9.53 13.71 1.43
N LYS A 83 -9.33 14.99 1.77
CA LYS A 83 -10.43 15.98 1.79
C LYS A 83 -11.27 15.96 0.51
N ASN A 84 -10.67 15.67 -0.64
CA ASN A 84 -11.37 15.64 -1.92
C ASN A 84 -12.15 14.33 -2.12
N THR A 85 -11.57 13.19 -1.76
CA THR A 85 -12.19 11.88 -1.98
C THR A 85 -13.34 11.60 -1.01
N MET A 86 -13.37 12.26 0.16
CA MET A 86 -14.49 12.16 1.11
C MET A 86 -15.75 12.91 0.67
N ARG A 87 -15.67 13.75 -0.38
CA ARG A 87 -16.79 14.62 -0.77
C ARG A 87 -17.99 13.84 -1.32
N HIS A 88 -17.74 12.67 -1.89
CA HIS A 88 -18.77 11.84 -2.49
C HIS A 88 -18.28 10.39 -2.62
N GLU A 89 -19.18 9.41 -2.51
CA GLU A 89 -18.83 7.99 -2.59
C GLU A 89 -18.11 7.62 -3.91
N LEU A 90 -18.57 8.19 -5.04
CA LEU A 90 -17.91 8.01 -6.35
C LEU A 90 -16.48 8.58 -6.44
N LEU A 91 -16.05 9.40 -5.49
CA LEU A 91 -14.70 9.94 -5.42
C LEU A 91 -13.81 9.14 -4.48
N MET A 92 -14.32 8.09 -3.83
CA MET A 92 -13.54 7.26 -2.93
C MET A 92 -12.38 6.61 -3.68
N ASN A 93 -11.21 6.62 -3.04
CA ASN A 93 -10.03 5.99 -3.58
C ASN A 93 -10.10 4.46 -3.45
N ARG A 94 -9.28 3.76 -4.23
CA ARG A 94 -9.05 2.33 -4.06
C ARG A 94 -8.42 2.03 -2.70
N TYR A 95 -8.76 0.88 -2.13
CA TYR A 95 -8.16 0.35 -0.92
C TYR A 95 -7.72 -1.10 -1.17
N ASP A 96 -6.41 -1.30 -1.29
CA ASP A 96 -5.84 -2.60 -1.61
C ASP A 96 -5.46 -3.35 -0.33
N TYR A 97 -5.92 -4.59 -0.22
CA TYR A 97 -5.68 -5.49 0.92
C TYR A 97 -5.15 -6.87 0.50
N ASP A 98 -5.07 -7.14 -0.79
CA ASP A 98 -4.55 -8.40 -1.32
C ASP A 98 -3.03 -8.52 -1.08
N SER A 99 -2.45 -9.68 -1.39
CA SER A 99 -1.03 -9.93 -1.17
C SER A 99 -0.08 -9.20 -2.12
N ASP A 100 -0.58 -8.77 -3.28
CA ASP A 100 0.26 -8.28 -4.37
C ASP A 100 0.31 -6.75 -4.40
N TYR A 101 -0.83 -6.09 -4.19
CA TYR A 101 -0.94 -4.62 -4.16
C TYR A 101 -1.16 -4.05 -2.75
N GLY A 102 -1.68 -4.84 -1.82
CA GLY A 102 -1.94 -4.40 -0.46
C GLY A 102 -0.65 -4.07 0.29
N THR A 103 -0.59 -2.88 0.88
CA THR A 103 0.54 -2.49 1.73
C THR A 103 0.36 -3.02 3.16
N VAL A 104 1.46 -3.14 3.90
CA VAL A 104 1.49 -3.81 5.22
C VAL A 104 0.42 -3.28 6.20
N LEU A 105 0.27 -1.96 6.31
CA LEU A 105 -0.67 -1.38 7.26
C LEU A 105 -2.13 -1.56 6.81
N ASN A 106 -2.43 -1.31 5.53
CA ASN A 106 -3.78 -1.50 4.99
C ASN A 106 -4.22 -2.97 5.13
N ARG A 107 -3.30 -3.92 4.87
CA ARG A 107 -3.55 -5.35 5.08
C ARG A 107 -3.87 -5.68 6.53
N PHE A 108 -3.08 -5.16 7.48
CA PHE A 108 -3.34 -5.41 8.90
C PHE A 108 -4.68 -4.86 9.37
N LEU A 109 -5.04 -3.65 8.95
CA LEU A 109 -6.29 -3.03 9.36
C LEU A 109 -7.50 -3.75 8.78
N MET A 110 -7.40 -4.19 7.52
CA MET A 110 -8.41 -5.05 6.90
C MET A 110 -8.54 -6.39 7.61
N GLN A 111 -7.41 -7.08 7.87
CA GLN A 111 -7.39 -8.36 8.57
C GLN A 111 -8.05 -8.24 9.94
N ALA A 112 -7.67 -7.21 10.71
CA ALA A 112 -8.27 -6.93 12.01
C ALA A 112 -9.78 -6.72 11.93
N ALA A 113 -10.26 -5.83 11.05
CA ALA A 113 -11.68 -5.54 10.88
C ALA A 113 -12.51 -6.77 10.45
N CYS A 114 -11.87 -7.75 9.82
CA CYS A 114 -12.51 -9.00 9.40
C CYS A 114 -12.33 -10.15 10.40
N GLY A 115 -11.73 -9.91 11.56
CA GLY A 115 -11.45 -10.92 12.58
C GLY A 115 -10.39 -11.94 12.16
N LEU A 116 -9.52 -11.57 11.20
CA LEU A 116 -8.45 -12.41 10.70
C LEU A 116 -7.12 -12.05 11.40
N PRO A 117 -6.21 -13.04 11.59
CA PRO A 117 -4.90 -12.75 12.16
C PRO A 117 -4.08 -11.80 11.26
N LEU A 118 -3.27 -10.95 11.90
CA LEU A 118 -2.34 -10.04 11.23
C LEU A 118 -1.15 -10.85 10.68
N THR A 119 -1.00 -10.89 9.35
CA THR A 119 0.03 -11.73 8.70
C THR A 119 1.40 -11.05 8.67
N VAL A 120 2.27 -11.39 9.62
CA VAL A 120 3.65 -10.88 9.66
C VAL A 120 4.58 -11.82 8.91
N TYR A 121 5.30 -11.29 7.91
CA TYR A 121 6.23 -12.10 7.10
C TYR A 121 7.59 -12.27 7.80
N GLY A 122 7.97 -13.52 8.04
CA GLY A 122 9.19 -13.89 8.75
C GLY A 122 9.20 -13.38 10.21
N THR A 123 10.29 -12.73 10.60
CA THR A 123 10.46 -12.16 11.95
C THR A 123 9.64 -10.88 12.17
N GLY A 124 9.23 -10.20 11.08
CA GLY A 124 8.69 -8.84 11.11
C GLY A 124 9.72 -7.77 11.50
N GLY A 125 11.02 -8.09 11.50
CA GLY A 125 12.08 -7.15 11.87
C GLY A 125 12.42 -6.15 10.77
N GLN A 126 11.73 -6.19 9.64
CA GLN A 126 11.97 -5.27 8.54
C GLN A 126 11.45 -3.87 8.91
N THR A 127 12.30 -2.85 8.79
CA THR A 127 11.93 -1.45 9.02
C THR A 127 11.45 -0.82 7.72
N ARG A 128 10.28 -0.20 7.73
CA ARG A 128 9.68 0.48 6.58
C ARG A 128 9.37 1.93 6.92
N ALA A 129 9.53 2.79 5.92
CA ALA A 129 9.12 4.18 5.95
C ALA A 129 7.62 4.30 5.65
N PHE A 130 6.90 5.17 6.34
CA PHE A 130 5.47 5.39 6.18
C PHE A 130 5.15 6.84 5.89
N ILE A 131 4.06 7.07 5.16
CA ILE A 131 3.49 8.40 4.93
C ILE A 131 1.97 8.30 4.71
N HIS A 132 1.23 9.25 5.27
CA HIS A 132 -0.21 9.33 5.06
C HIS A 132 -0.55 9.81 3.64
N ILE A 133 -1.62 9.30 3.04
CA ILE A 133 -2.04 9.68 1.67
C ILE A 133 -2.29 11.18 1.49
N ASN A 134 -2.83 11.87 2.51
CA ASN A 134 -2.97 13.34 2.48
C ASN A 134 -1.62 14.04 2.33
N ASP A 135 -0.58 13.54 3.01
CA ASP A 135 0.74 14.13 2.93
C ASP A 135 1.44 13.81 1.62
N THR A 136 1.14 12.66 1.01
CA THR A 136 1.57 12.41 -0.36
C THR A 136 1.11 13.52 -1.30
N CYS A 137 -0.18 13.90 -1.24
CA CYS A 137 -0.68 14.99 -2.06
C CYS A 137 0.00 16.35 -1.72
N LYS A 138 0.20 16.65 -0.43
CA LYS A 138 0.88 17.89 -0.01
C LYS A 138 2.34 17.96 -0.48
N CYS A 139 3.10 16.88 -0.34
CA CYS A 139 4.49 16.81 -0.77
C CYS A 139 4.63 16.98 -2.29
N ILE A 140 3.73 16.37 -3.09
CA ILE A 140 3.70 16.59 -4.54
C ILE A 140 3.44 18.07 -4.85
N ALA A 141 2.46 18.69 -4.19
CA ALA A 141 2.16 20.11 -4.39
C ALA A 141 3.36 21.01 -3.99
N LEU A 142 4.04 20.71 -2.88
CA LEU A 142 5.24 21.43 -2.45
C LEU A 142 6.40 21.28 -3.44
N ALA A 143 6.61 20.08 -3.98
CA ALA A 143 7.63 19.83 -4.98
C ALA A 143 7.37 20.59 -6.29
N LEU A 144 6.10 20.69 -6.70
CA LEU A 144 5.69 21.47 -7.87
C LEU A 144 5.82 22.98 -7.66
N ALA A 145 5.53 23.48 -6.45
CA ALA A 145 5.68 24.88 -6.09
C ALA A 145 7.15 25.31 -5.94
N ASN A 146 8.06 24.36 -5.70
CA ASN A 146 9.49 24.60 -5.49
C ASN A 146 10.37 23.80 -6.48
N PRO A 147 10.15 23.94 -7.81
CA PRO A 147 10.86 23.16 -8.80
C PRO A 147 12.35 23.56 -8.83
N PRO A 148 13.25 22.65 -9.22
CA PRO A 148 14.64 23.01 -9.51
C PRO A 148 14.71 23.98 -10.71
N ASN A 149 15.79 24.76 -10.79
CA ASN A 149 16.03 25.62 -11.95
C ASN A 149 16.46 24.80 -13.16
N ARG A 150 16.37 25.39 -14.35
CA ARG A 150 16.86 24.75 -15.57
C ARG A 150 18.37 24.53 -15.47
N GLY A 151 18.82 23.30 -15.70
CA GLY A 151 20.23 22.92 -15.61
C GLY A 151 20.69 22.54 -14.20
N ASP A 152 19.84 22.65 -13.18
CA ASP A 152 20.13 22.11 -11.86
C ASP A 152 20.21 20.58 -11.93
N ARG A 153 20.94 20.00 -10.97
CA ARG A 153 20.90 18.55 -10.73
C ARG A 153 19.49 18.14 -10.31
N VAL A 154 19.15 16.88 -10.56
CA VAL A 154 17.90 16.27 -10.09
C VAL A 154 17.76 16.54 -8.58
N LYS A 155 16.63 17.13 -8.20
CA LYS A 155 16.33 17.41 -6.80
C LYS A 155 15.72 16.17 -6.17
N ILE A 156 16.28 15.69 -5.07
CA ILE A 156 15.82 14.47 -4.41
C ILE A 156 15.14 14.83 -3.09
N TYR A 157 13.93 14.34 -2.91
CA TYR A 157 13.21 14.43 -1.66
C TYR A 157 12.81 13.05 -1.13
N ASN A 158 13.08 12.80 0.15
CA ASN A 158 12.51 11.65 0.84
C ASN A 158 11.12 12.02 1.36
N GLN A 159 10.11 11.37 0.80
CA GLN A 159 8.71 11.61 1.11
C GLN A 159 8.24 10.57 2.14
N VAL A 160 8.71 10.78 3.38
CA VAL A 160 8.55 9.86 4.51
C VAL A 160 8.21 10.66 5.75
N ALA A 161 7.15 10.29 6.47
CA ALA A 161 6.79 10.90 7.75
C ALA A 161 7.60 10.30 8.89
N GLU A 162 7.69 8.97 8.94
CA GLU A 162 8.32 8.20 10.02
C GLU A 162 8.71 6.79 9.54
N THR A 163 9.36 6.01 10.42
CA THR A 163 9.71 4.61 10.16
C THR A 163 9.20 3.70 11.28
N HIS A 164 8.78 2.48 10.93
CA HIS A 164 8.35 1.45 11.88
C HIS A 164 8.85 0.08 11.45
N ARG A 165 9.16 -0.79 12.43
CA ARG A 165 9.34 -2.22 12.16
C ARG A 165 7.98 -2.87 11.96
N VAL A 166 7.88 -3.84 11.06
CA VAL A 166 6.62 -4.54 10.75
C VAL A 166 6.02 -5.20 12.00
N ARG A 167 6.85 -5.82 12.87
CA ARG A 167 6.40 -6.43 14.13
C ARG A 167 5.84 -5.42 15.13
N ASP A 168 6.43 -4.23 15.19
CA ASP A 168 6.01 -3.18 16.14
C ASP A 168 4.70 -2.57 15.65
N LEU A 169 4.55 -2.39 14.33
CA LEU A 169 3.31 -1.99 13.70
C LEU A 169 2.20 -3.03 13.90
N ALA A 170 2.50 -4.32 13.74
CA ALA A 170 1.53 -5.39 14.01
C ALA A 170 1.09 -5.39 15.47
N ALA A 171 2.01 -5.18 16.42
CA ALA A 171 1.69 -5.06 17.83
C ALA A 171 0.82 -3.83 18.13
N LEU A 172 1.10 -2.69 17.49
CA LEU A 172 0.27 -1.48 17.61
C LEU A 172 -1.17 -1.75 17.14
N VAL A 173 -1.35 -2.35 15.97
CA VAL A 173 -2.68 -2.68 15.45
C VAL A 173 -3.37 -3.70 16.35
N ALA A 174 -2.69 -4.78 16.74
CA ALA A 174 -3.23 -5.81 17.62
C ALA A 174 -3.70 -5.26 18.98
N ARG A 175 -2.97 -4.31 19.58
CA ARG A 175 -3.39 -3.67 20.84
C ARG A 175 -4.71 -2.91 20.71
N LYS A 176 -4.98 -2.32 19.54
CA LYS A 176 -6.21 -1.56 19.29
C LYS A 176 -7.38 -2.41 18.89
N THR A 177 -7.12 -3.44 18.08
CA THR A 177 -8.17 -4.22 17.44
C THR A 177 -8.42 -5.56 18.12
N GLY A 178 -7.55 -5.98 19.04
CA GLY A 178 -7.60 -7.32 19.63
C GLY A 178 -7.20 -8.44 18.65
N ALA A 179 -6.79 -8.11 17.43
CA ALA A 179 -6.42 -9.09 16.42
C ALA A 179 -5.16 -9.88 16.85
N ARG A 180 -5.17 -11.19 16.61
CA ARG A 180 -4.00 -12.04 16.84
C ARG A 180 -2.93 -11.78 15.78
N VAL A 181 -1.66 -11.76 16.17
CA VAL A 181 -0.54 -11.71 15.23
C VAL A 181 -0.16 -13.13 14.83
N HIS A 182 -0.06 -13.38 13.53
CA HIS A 182 0.33 -14.66 12.99
C HIS A 182 1.56 -14.49 12.09
N ARG A 183 2.66 -15.18 12.43
CA ARG A 183 3.90 -15.13 11.68
C ARG A 183 3.90 -16.22 10.63
N VAL A 184 4.11 -15.83 9.38
CA VAL A 184 4.16 -16.75 8.23
C VAL A 184 5.55 -16.70 7.59
N PRO A 185 5.98 -17.74 6.85
CA PRO A 185 7.21 -17.68 6.07
C PRO A 185 7.22 -16.46 5.15
N ASN A 186 8.39 -15.81 4.98
CA ASN A 186 8.48 -14.62 4.14
C ASN A 186 8.48 -15.04 2.65
N PRO A 187 7.49 -14.58 1.84
CA PRO A 187 7.46 -14.86 0.40
C PRO A 187 8.55 -14.12 -0.38
N ARG A 188 9.21 -13.13 0.25
CA ARG A 188 10.26 -12.29 -0.32
C ARG A 188 11.64 -12.73 0.14
N ASN A 189 12.66 -12.49 -0.69
CA ASN A 189 14.06 -12.68 -0.33
C ASN A 189 14.69 -11.34 0.07
N GLU A 190 14.36 -10.87 1.27
CA GLU A 190 14.85 -9.62 1.85
C GLU A 190 15.50 -9.86 3.21
N ALA A 191 16.25 -8.88 3.71
CA ALA A 191 16.84 -8.96 5.03
C ALA A 191 15.76 -9.17 6.10
N ALA A 192 15.96 -10.15 6.99
CA ALA A 192 15.02 -10.45 8.05
C ALA A 192 14.88 -9.27 9.05
N GLU A 193 15.97 -8.55 9.27
CA GLU A 193 16.00 -7.30 10.00
C GLU A 193 16.84 -6.27 9.23
N ASN A 194 16.45 -5.00 9.31
CA ASN A 194 17.23 -3.90 8.73
C ASN A 194 17.07 -2.63 9.55
N GLU A 195 18.11 -1.80 9.53
CA GLU A 195 18.04 -0.41 9.96
C GLU A 195 17.68 0.47 8.75
N LEU A 196 16.87 1.49 8.97
CA LEU A 196 16.47 2.45 7.95
C LEU A 196 16.49 3.84 8.57
N ASP A 197 17.58 4.55 8.35
CA ASP A 197 17.70 5.97 8.67
C ASP A 197 17.33 6.80 7.43
N VAL A 198 16.31 7.65 7.58
CA VAL A 198 15.78 8.47 6.50
C VAL A 198 15.44 9.86 7.02
N SER A 199 16.02 10.88 6.40
CA SER A 199 15.75 12.28 6.72
C SER A 199 14.72 12.87 5.77
N ASN A 200 13.70 13.52 6.32
CA ASN A 200 12.68 14.26 5.59
C ASN A 200 12.85 15.79 5.69
N GLN A 201 14.02 16.25 6.15
CA GLN A 201 14.31 17.66 6.41
C GLN A 201 14.06 18.57 5.19
N ASN A 202 14.30 18.07 3.97
CA ASN A 202 14.08 18.84 2.74
C ASN A 202 12.61 19.23 2.55
N PHE A 203 11.64 18.41 2.96
CA PHE A 203 10.23 18.81 2.95
C PHE A 203 9.85 19.64 4.16
N ARG A 204 10.41 19.32 5.35
CA ARG A 204 10.21 20.11 6.56
C ARG A 204 10.62 21.57 6.37
N SER A 205 11.73 21.82 5.68
CA SER A 205 12.21 23.18 5.37
C SER A 205 11.31 23.95 4.41
N LEU A 206 10.43 23.25 3.67
CA LEU A 206 9.39 23.84 2.83
C LEU A 206 8.06 24.05 3.58
N GLY A 207 8.05 23.86 4.90
CA GLY A 207 6.86 24.02 5.74
C GLY A 207 5.94 22.80 5.77
N TRP A 208 6.42 21.62 5.37
CA TRP A 208 5.66 20.37 5.55
C TRP A 208 5.70 19.93 7.01
N ASP A 209 4.51 19.73 7.58
CA ASP A 209 4.33 19.07 8.87
C ASP A 209 3.67 17.69 8.65
N PRO A 210 4.40 16.59 8.90
CA PRO A 210 3.96 15.24 8.60
C PRO A 210 2.93 14.76 9.63
N VAL A 211 1.93 14.09 9.09
CA VAL A 211 0.97 13.28 9.81
C VAL A 211 1.61 11.92 10.10
N THR A 212 1.75 11.61 11.39
CA THR A 212 2.30 10.35 11.88
C THR A 212 1.20 9.34 12.20
N LEU A 213 1.61 8.08 12.39
CA LEU A 213 0.80 6.96 12.83
C LEU A 213 0.49 7.11 14.31
N GLU A 214 -0.36 8.09 14.61
CA GLU A 214 -0.95 8.25 15.92
C GLU A 214 -2.06 7.24 16.14
N GLU A 215 -2.27 6.93 17.42
CA GLU A 215 -3.23 5.95 17.86
C GLU A 215 -4.68 6.24 17.40
N SER A 216 -5.06 7.52 17.31
CA SER A 216 -6.38 7.96 16.87
C SER A 216 -6.53 8.04 15.35
N LEU A 217 -5.46 7.90 14.58
CA LEU A 217 -5.52 8.08 13.12
C LEU A 217 -5.70 6.75 12.37
N LEU A 218 -5.41 5.63 13.03
CA LEU A 218 -5.78 4.29 12.57
C LEU A 218 -7.30 4.10 12.50
N GLU A 219 -8.04 4.86 13.30
CA GLU A 219 -9.50 4.89 13.40
C GLU A 219 -10.21 5.11 12.07
N GLU A 220 -9.73 6.05 11.25
CA GLU A 220 -10.28 6.33 9.92
C GLU A 220 -10.27 5.07 9.06
N VAL A 221 -9.13 4.39 9.04
CA VAL A 221 -8.90 3.25 8.15
C VAL A 221 -9.61 1.99 8.66
N VAL A 222 -9.68 1.79 9.97
CA VAL A 222 -10.48 0.71 10.55
C VAL A 222 -11.96 0.90 10.19
N GLY A 223 -12.50 2.11 10.29
CA GLY A 223 -13.89 2.39 9.91
C GLY A 223 -14.20 2.05 8.45
N VAL A 224 -13.27 2.29 7.54
CA VAL A 224 -13.41 1.87 6.12
C VAL A 224 -13.42 0.36 6.00
N ALA A 225 -12.45 -0.31 6.62
CA ALA A 225 -12.34 -1.76 6.55
C ALA A 225 -13.57 -2.47 7.13
N GLU A 226 -14.14 -1.95 8.21
CA GLU A 226 -15.39 -2.45 8.78
C GLU A 226 -16.59 -2.23 7.85
N LYS A 227 -16.75 -1.01 7.33
CA LYS A 227 -17.88 -0.67 6.44
C LYS A 227 -17.92 -1.56 5.20
N TYR A 228 -16.76 -1.88 4.62
CA TYR A 228 -16.67 -2.67 3.40
C TYR A 228 -16.24 -4.12 3.63
N ARG A 229 -16.27 -4.62 4.88
CA ARG A 229 -15.82 -5.97 5.22
C ARG A 229 -16.54 -7.06 4.43
N HIS A 230 -17.80 -6.84 4.06
CA HIS A 230 -18.60 -7.79 3.28
C HIS A 230 -18.05 -8.03 1.86
N ARG A 231 -17.18 -7.14 1.35
CA ARG A 231 -16.55 -7.23 0.02
C ARG A 231 -15.21 -7.98 0.03
N ILE A 232 -14.78 -8.49 1.18
CA ILE A 232 -13.48 -9.15 1.32
C ILE A 232 -13.43 -10.46 0.50
N ARG A 233 -12.32 -10.62 -0.21
CA ARG A 233 -11.90 -11.87 -0.88
C ARG A 233 -10.82 -12.55 -0.04
N ARG A 234 -11.23 -13.50 0.79
CA ARG A 234 -10.32 -14.21 1.71
C ARG A 234 -9.21 -14.98 1.00
N ASP A 235 -9.49 -15.46 -0.22
CA ASP A 235 -8.54 -16.14 -1.10
C ASP A 235 -7.37 -15.24 -1.57
N LYS A 236 -7.42 -13.93 -1.32
CA LYS A 236 -6.41 -12.96 -1.74
C LYS A 236 -5.51 -12.45 -0.61
N ILE A 237 -5.73 -12.92 0.62
CA ILE A 237 -5.03 -12.39 1.80
C ILE A 237 -3.63 -12.97 1.89
N MET A 238 -3.51 -14.29 1.76
CA MET A 238 -2.24 -14.99 1.84
C MET A 238 -1.39 -14.75 0.58
N PRO A 239 -0.06 -14.72 0.70
CA PRO A 239 0.83 -14.47 -0.43
C PRO A 239 0.71 -15.55 -1.50
N SER A 240 0.41 -15.13 -2.73
CA SER A 240 0.38 -16.01 -3.91
C SER A 240 1.58 -15.82 -4.84
N SER A 241 2.31 -14.72 -4.67
CA SER A 241 3.51 -14.35 -5.44
C SER A 241 4.77 -14.50 -4.58
N PHE A 242 5.79 -15.17 -5.12
CA PHE A 242 7.05 -15.45 -4.42
C PHE A 242 8.24 -14.95 -5.24
N TRP A 243 9.27 -14.43 -4.57
CA TRP A 243 10.46 -13.91 -5.28
C TRP A 243 11.29 -15.00 -5.96
N ASN A 244 11.34 -16.20 -5.37
CA ASN A 244 12.06 -17.34 -5.91
C ASN A 244 11.43 -18.67 -5.45
N ARG A 245 11.90 -19.78 -6.04
CA ARG A 245 11.40 -21.13 -5.75
C ARG A 245 11.55 -21.52 -4.29
N GLU A 246 12.67 -21.18 -3.66
CA GLU A 246 12.94 -21.49 -2.26
C GLU A 246 11.92 -20.84 -1.32
N ARG A 247 11.56 -19.57 -1.57
CA ARG A 247 10.50 -18.88 -0.81
C ARG A 247 9.13 -19.49 -1.08
N ALA A 248 8.85 -19.89 -2.31
CA ALA A 248 7.60 -20.56 -2.66
C ALA A 248 7.46 -21.91 -1.93
N GLU A 249 8.52 -22.71 -1.89
CA GLU A 249 8.57 -23.99 -1.16
C GLU A 249 8.39 -23.79 0.34
N ALA A 250 9.08 -22.81 0.93
CA ALA A 250 8.96 -22.47 2.35
C ALA A 250 7.52 -22.06 2.73
N CYS A 251 6.85 -21.27 1.90
CA CYS A 251 5.46 -20.86 2.17
C CYS A 251 4.47 -22.03 2.03
N ARG A 252 4.63 -22.87 0.99
CA ARG A 252 3.75 -24.03 0.76
C ARG A 252 3.89 -25.12 1.82
N ALA A 253 5.09 -25.33 2.34
CA ALA A 253 5.31 -26.28 3.43
C ALA A 253 4.51 -25.88 4.69
N ASN A 254 4.40 -24.58 4.97
CA ASN A 254 3.64 -24.07 6.12
C ASN A 254 2.12 -24.21 5.95
N GLU A 255 1.59 -24.06 4.73
CA GLU A 255 0.17 -24.30 4.44
C GLU A 255 -0.26 -25.75 4.72
N SER A 256 0.63 -26.73 4.51
CA SER A 256 0.35 -28.14 4.81
C SER A 256 0.41 -28.53 6.30
N THR A 257 0.92 -27.64 7.16
CA THR A 257 1.05 -27.91 8.61
C THR A 257 -0.08 -27.30 9.44
N GLU A 258 -0.86 -26.39 8.85
CA GLU A 258 -1.95 -25.68 9.52
C GLU A 258 -3.30 -26.07 8.91
N GLU A 259 -3.86 -27.20 9.34
CA GLU A 259 -5.31 -27.40 9.21
C GLU A 259 -6.03 -26.30 10.02
N PRO A 260 -7.12 -25.70 9.50
CA PRO A 260 -7.84 -24.68 10.22
C PRO A 260 -8.55 -25.35 11.41
N SER A 261 -8.02 -25.17 12.62
CA SER A 261 -8.77 -25.51 13.83
C SER A 261 -10.02 -24.64 13.86
N ALA A 262 -11.15 -25.27 13.58
CA ALA A 262 -12.47 -24.69 13.53
C ALA A 262 -13.01 -24.43 14.95
N GLU A 263 -12.26 -23.73 15.79
CA GLU A 263 -12.73 -23.31 17.12
C GLU A 263 -12.18 -21.94 17.46
N HIS A 264 -13.03 -21.10 18.05
CA HIS A 264 -12.80 -19.74 18.55
C HIS A 264 -13.22 -18.59 17.62
N ASN A 265 -14.50 -18.57 17.26
CA ASN A 265 -15.23 -17.32 17.03
C ASN A 265 -16.45 -17.30 17.97
N THR A 266 -16.31 -16.72 19.16
CA THR A 266 -17.49 -16.25 19.89
C THR A 266 -17.95 -14.95 19.25
N VAL A 267 -19.06 -15.01 18.52
CA VAL A 267 -19.75 -13.85 17.91
C VAL A 267 -20.00 -12.73 18.94
N THR A 268 -20.07 -13.08 20.23
CA THR A 268 -20.22 -12.18 21.38
C THR A 268 -19.03 -11.24 21.59
N SER A 269 -17.78 -11.69 21.42
CA SER A 269 -16.59 -10.84 21.60
C SER A 269 -16.49 -9.78 20.49
N ASN A 270 -16.98 -10.11 19.30
CA ASN A 270 -16.97 -9.23 18.13
C ASN A 270 -17.97 -8.06 18.28
N LEU A 271 -19.09 -8.26 18.98
CA LEU A 271 -20.09 -7.21 19.25
C LEU A 271 -19.68 -6.27 20.39
N GLU A 272 -19.12 -6.81 21.48
CA GLU A 272 -18.60 -6.01 22.60
C GLU A 272 -17.38 -5.18 22.17
N TRP A 273 -16.47 -5.78 21.41
CA TRP A 273 -15.35 -5.08 20.80
C TRP A 273 -15.83 -3.97 19.85
N ARG A 274 -16.84 -4.23 19.01
CA ARG A 274 -17.40 -3.22 18.11
C ARG A 274 -17.93 -2.00 18.86
N GLU A 275 -18.65 -2.21 19.96
CA GLU A 275 -19.13 -1.11 20.80
C GLU A 275 -18.00 -0.37 21.52
N GLN A 276 -16.97 -1.08 22.00
CA GLN A 276 -15.79 -0.46 22.60
C GLN A 276 -15.00 0.37 21.58
N MET A 277 -14.80 -0.17 20.38
CA MET A 277 -14.10 0.49 19.31
C MET A 277 -14.85 1.73 18.85
N LEU A 278 -16.17 1.64 18.56
CA LEU A 278 -16.97 2.79 18.16
C LEU A 278 -16.90 3.92 19.21
N ARG A 279 -16.93 3.58 20.50
CA ARG A 279 -16.79 4.54 21.61
C ARG A 279 -15.39 5.18 21.67
N GLN A 280 -14.35 4.42 21.32
CA GLN A 280 -12.99 4.96 21.16
C GLN A 280 -12.90 5.89 19.95
N LEU A 281 -13.46 5.51 18.78
CA LEU A 281 -13.54 6.36 17.57
C LEU A 281 -14.25 7.70 17.84
N ALA A 282 -15.20 7.67 18.76
CA ALA A 282 -15.94 8.84 19.18
C ALA A 282 -15.16 9.73 20.17
N ASN A 283 -14.02 9.30 20.71
CA ASN A 283 -13.30 9.95 21.82
C ASN A 283 -14.22 10.28 23.01
N GLY A 284 -15.24 9.44 23.26
CA GLY A 284 -16.26 9.70 24.29
C GLY A 284 -17.30 10.77 23.93
N ASP A 285 -17.30 11.34 22.73
CA ASP A 285 -18.36 12.24 22.24
C ASP A 285 -19.55 11.43 21.68
N ASP A 286 -20.63 11.39 22.45
CA ASP A 286 -21.85 10.65 22.09
C ASP A 286 -22.49 11.14 20.77
N LYS A 287 -22.34 12.43 20.40
CA LYS A 287 -22.83 12.92 19.10
C LYS A 287 -21.96 12.43 17.96
N LYS A 288 -20.64 12.34 18.16
CA LYS A 288 -19.70 11.77 17.18
C LYS A 288 -19.96 10.27 17.01
N LEU A 289 -20.16 9.56 18.12
CA LEU A 289 -20.53 8.14 18.14
C LEU A 289 -21.79 7.87 17.30
N GLU A 290 -22.85 8.66 17.51
CA GLU A 290 -24.11 8.48 16.81
C GLU A 290 -24.00 8.83 15.32
N ARG A 291 -23.16 9.80 14.95
CA ARG A 291 -22.85 10.09 13.53
C ARG A 291 -22.08 8.94 12.88
N ILE A 292 -21.11 8.35 13.58
CA ILE A 292 -20.37 7.18 13.10
C ILE A 292 -21.32 5.99 12.92
N ARG A 293 -22.19 5.72 13.91
CA ARG A 293 -23.22 4.68 13.81
C ARG A 293 -24.17 4.89 12.65
N THR A 294 -24.64 6.13 12.45
CA THR A 294 -25.54 6.46 11.34
C THR A 294 -24.85 6.21 10.00
N ALA A 295 -23.59 6.65 9.84
CA ALA A 295 -22.80 6.41 8.63
C ALA A 295 -22.48 4.92 8.34
N LEU A 296 -22.57 4.07 9.37
CA LEU A 296 -22.41 2.61 9.31
C LEU A 296 -23.75 1.85 9.17
N ARG A 297 -24.89 2.49 9.45
CA ARG A 297 -26.24 1.91 9.31
C ARG A 297 -26.83 2.08 7.90
N ASP A 298 -26.32 3.04 7.13
CA ASP A 298 -26.65 3.21 5.72
C ASP A 298 -25.94 2.10 4.89
N GLU A 299 -26.45 0.87 4.99
CA GLU A 299 -26.30 -0.18 3.96
C GLU A 299 -27.62 -0.28 3.17
N PRO A 300 -27.60 -0.35 1.83
CA PRO A 300 -28.68 -1.00 1.07
C PRO A 300 -28.61 -2.53 1.20
#